data_AF-A0A0T1WEM8-F1
#
_entry.id   AF-A0A0T1WEM8-F1
#
_cell.length_a   1.000
_cell.length_b   1.000
_cell.length_c   1.000
_cell.angle_alpha   90.00
_cell.angle_beta   90.00
_cell.angle_gamma   90.00
#
_symmetry.space_group_name_H-M   'P 1'
#
loop_
_entity.id
_entity.type
_entity.pdbx_description
1 polymer ?
#
loop_
_entity_poly.entity_id
_entity_poly.type
_entity_poly.pdbx_seq_one_letter_code
_entity_poly.pdbx_strand_id
1 'polypeptide(L)'
;MLRDHRDLVVTFADKAAVRDYVAEVVGQQYLPRAYAIVDDPAALFGVDLPNSYVVKPTHGSGAAVVVSSRAPREARLPSEEGSWAYAHVAAEFAPRADVVRLARGWVDQLYGQGPNREWVYGRIPRRIIVEEMLAAADGSIPDDYKFFVFGGKCAFVQVDSGRFGLRTQDFFRPDWQHLPLRAGPPWADPEPAMPACLAEMITLAERLGAATDFVRVDLYDVDGRIVFGELTSFPAGGDSPFDPESFNEVFGRPWAVPRRYR
;
A
#
# COMPACT_ATOMS: atom_id res chain seq x y z
N MET A 1 7.42 -17.10 0.50
CA MET A 1 6.28 -16.44 -0.17
C MET A 1 5.48 -17.42 -1.03
N LEU A 2 5.97 -17.93 -2.18
CA LEU A 2 5.19 -18.85 -3.05
C LEU A 2 4.75 -20.18 -2.40
N ARG A 3 5.48 -20.64 -1.38
CA ARG A 3 5.21 -21.90 -0.67
C ARG A 3 4.57 -21.72 0.70
N ASP A 4 4.34 -20.47 1.12
CA ASP A 4 3.67 -20.17 2.40
C ASP A 4 2.19 -19.98 2.14
N HIS A 5 1.38 -21.02 2.40
CA HIS A 5 -0.07 -21.01 2.20
C HIS A 5 -0.87 -20.78 3.48
N ARG A 6 -0.25 -20.23 4.52
CA ARG A 6 -0.97 -19.86 5.75
C ARG A 6 -2.01 -18.78 5.45
N ASP A 7 -3.15 -18.85 6.13
CA ASP A 7 -4.20 -17.84 5.99
C ASP A 7 -3.73 -16.43 6.37
N LEU A 8 -2.70 -16.33 7.22
CA LEU A 8 -2.03 -15.07 7.54
C LEU A 8 -1.58 -14.29 6.30
N VAL A 9 -1.06 -14.97 5.27
CA VAL A 9 -0.59 -14.33 4.03
C VAL A 9 -1.77 -13.78 3.22
N VAL A 10 -2.93 -14.44 3.29
CA VAL A 10 -4.19 -13.95 2.71
C VAL A 10 -4.67 -12.72 3.48
N THR A 11 -4.64 -12.76 4.83
CA THR A 11 -4.98 -11.62 5.68
C THR A 11 -4.14 -10.39 5.37
N PHE A 12 -2.84 -10.55 5.14
CA PHE A 12 -1.95 -9.42 4.81
C PHE A 12 -2.32 -8.73 3.49
N ALA A 13 -2.77 -9.50 2.50
CA ALA A 13 -3.19 -8.97 1.20
C ALA A 13 -4.62 -8.41 1.19
N ASP A 14 -5.50 -8.82 2.12
CA ASP A 14 -6.87 -8.30 2.25
C ASP A 14 -6.88 -6.95 2.99
N LYS A 15 -7.15 -5.87 2.25
CA LYS A 15 -7.16 -4.50 2.80
C LYS A 15 -8.21 -4.27 3.90
N ALA A 16 -9.23 -5.12 4.01
CA ALA A 16 -10.19 -5.08 5.10
C ALA A 16 -9.76 -5.96 6.28
N ALA A 17 -9.39 -7.22 6.04
CA ALA A 17 -9.02 -8.14 7.13
C ALA A 17 -7.69 -7.78 7.82
N VAL A 18 -6.73 -7.19 7.09
CA VAL A 18 -5.45 -6.75 7.66
C VAL A 18 -5.62 -5.73 8.79
N ARG A 19 -6.75 -5.00 8.79
CA ARG A 19 -7.03 -3.96 9.78
C ARG A 19 -7.13 -4.54 11.19
N ASP A 20 -7.78 -5.68 11.34
CA ASP A 20 -7.89 -6.35 12.65
C ASP A 20 -6.52 -6.81 13.15
N TYR A 21 -5.69 -7.34 12.25
CA TYR A 21 -4.30 -7.71 12.57
C TYR A 21 -3.48 -6.50 13.04
N VAL A 22 -3.53 -5.37 12.32
CA VAL A 22 -2.82 -4.15 12.71
C VAL A 22 -3.32 -3.64 14.06
N ALA A 23 -4.64 -3.62 14.28
CA ALA A 23 -5.23 -3.16 15.53
C ALA A 23 -4.81 -4.03 16.73
N GLU A 24 -4.73 -5.36 16.54
CA GLU A 24 -4.25 -6.30 17.56
C GLU A 24 -2.75 -6.14 17.84
N VAL A 25 -1.92 -6.03 16.79
CA VAL A 25 -0.47 -6.06 16.94
C VAL A 25 0.10 -4.73 17.40
N VAL A 26 -0.33 -3.61 16.83
CA VAL A 26 0.24 -2.28 17.12
C VAL A 26 -0.78 -1.26 17.64
N GLY A 27 -2.07 -1.50 17.45
CA GLY A 27 -3.14 -0.63 17.94
C GLY A 27 -3.90 0.07 16.82
N GLN A 28 -5.19 0.34 17.07
CA GLN A 28 -6.11 0.92 16.10
C GLN A 28 -5.73 2.35 15.68
N GLN A 29 -5.00 3.10 16.52
CA GLN A 29 -4.60 4.47 16.24
C GLN A 29 -3.69 4.60 15.01
N TYR A 30 -3.01 3.53 14.61
CA TYR A 30 -2.16 3.50 13.42
C TYR A 30 -2.94 3.20 12.14
N LEU A 31 -4.23 2.85 12.21
CA LEU A 31 -5.02 2.64 11.00
C LEU A 31 -5.57 3.96 10.45
N PRO A 32 -5.68 4.08 9.10
CA PRO A 32 -6.51 5.13 8.54
C PRO A 32 -7.97 4.86 8.92
N ARG A 33 -8.74 5.91 9.13
CA ARG A 33 -10.19 5.84 9.33
C ARG A 33 -10.82 5.18 8.10
N ALA A 34 -11.55 4.09 8.32
CA ALA A 34 -12.44 3.52 7.32
C ALA A 34 -13.83 4.15 7.49
N TYR A 35 -14.35 4.77 6.42
CA TYR A 35 -15.73 5.27 6.37
C TYR A 35 -16.72 4.14 6.07
N ALA A 36 -16.30 3.15 5.28
CA ALA A 36 -17.11 2.01 4.94
C ALA A 36 -16.25 0.81 4.52
N ILE A 37 -16.72 -0.39 4.85
CA ILE A 37 -16.30 -1.65 4.23
C ILE A 37 -17.60 -2.35 3.85
N VAL A 38 -17.83 -2.58 2.55
CA VAL A 38 -19.12 -3.08 2.05
C VAL A 38 -18.91 -4.24 1.08
N ASP A 39 -19.79 -5.23 1.18
CA ASP A 39 -19.83 -6.36 0.24
C ASP A 39 -20.51 -5.96 -1.07
N ASP A 40 -21.68 -5.31 -0.99
CA ASP A 40 -22.38 -4.74 -2.14
C ASP A 40 -21.97 -3.27 -2.33
N PRO A 41 -21.33 -2.91 -3.47
CA PRO A 41 -21.01 -1.52 -3.78
C PRO A 41 -22.20 -0.56 -3.73
N ALA A 42 -23.45 -1.03 -3.95
CA ALA A 42 -24.64 -0.19 -3.85
C ALA A 42 -24.85 0.39 -2.44
N ALA A 43 -24.31 -0.24 -1.40
CA ALA A 43 -24.38 0.29 -0.04
C ALA A 43 -23.68 1.67 0.09
N LEU A 44 -22.75 2.01 -0.80
CA LEU A 44 -22.07 3.32 -0.80
C LEU A 44 -23.04 4.49 -1.04
N PHE A 45 -24.24 4.27 -1.60
CA PHE A 45 -25.25 5.32 -1.72
C PHE A 45 -25.74 5.82 -0.35
N GLY A 46 -25.71 4.98 0.68
CA GLY A 46 -26.11 5.32 2.05
C GLY A 46 -24.97 5.78 2.96
N VAL A 47 -23.74 5.85 2.44
CA VAL A 47 -22.57 6.26 3.23
C VAL A 47 -22.34 7.75 3.09
N ASP A 48 -22.34 8.46 4.22
CA ASP A 48 -21.92 9.85 4.28
C ASP A 48 -20.39 9.92 4.14
N LEU A 49 -19.92 10.51 3.04
CA LEU A 49 -18.49 10.67 2.77
C LEU A 49 -18.10 12.14 2.78
N PRO A 50 -16.91 12.46 3.32
CA PRO A 50 -16.34 13.80 3.22
C PRO A 50 -16.01 14.17 1.76
N ASN A 51 -15.59 15.41 1.54
CA ASN A 51 -15.12 15.89 0.24
C ASN A 51 -13.75 15.29 -0.18
N SER A 52 -13.08 14.53 0.69
CA SER A 52 -11.84 13.83 0.37
C SER A 52 -11.79 12.43 0.97
N TYR A 53 -11.56 11.42 0.13
CA TYR A 53 -11.54 10.01 0.51
C TYR A 53 -10.83 9.17 -0.54
N VAL A 54 -10.50 7.93 -0.19
CA VAL A 54 -9.97 6.93 -1.11
C VAL A 54 -10.91 5.74 -1.14
N VAL A 55 -11.32 5.30 -2.34
CA VAL A 55 -12.09 4.05 -2.55
C VAL A 55 -11.22 3.05 -3.26
N LYS A 56 -11.19 1.81 -2.78
CA LYS A 56 -10.40 0.73 -3.37
C LYS A 56 -11.08 -0.63 -3.18
N PRO A 57 -10.88 -1.60 -4.10
CA PRO A 57 -11.25 -2.98 -3.83
C PRO A 57 -10.33 -3.56 -2.76
N THR A 58 -10.85 -4.47 -1.93
CA THR A 58 -10.06 -5.12 -0.87
C THR A 58 -9.10 -6.19 -1.40
N HIS A 59 -9.38 -6.73 -2.58
CA HIS A 59 -8.83 -7.96 -3.13
C HIS A 59 -7.88 -7.75 -4.32
N GLY A 60 -7.01 -6.76 -4.29
CA GLY A 60 -6.04 -6.57 -5.36
C GLY A 60 -5.15 -5.34 -5.21
N SER A 61 -4.37 -5.04 -6.24
CA SER A 61 -3.46 -3.89 -6.29
C SER A 61 -3.67 -3.07 -7.57
N GLY A 62 -3.33 -1.78 -7.53
CA GLY A 62 -3.37 -0.85 -8.67
C GLY A 62 -4.68 -0.08 -8.87
N ALA A 63 -5.83 -0.64 -8.51
CA ALA A 63 -7.11 0.08 -8.60
C ALA A 63 -7.37 0.91 -7.34
N ALA A 64 -7.60 2.21 -7.52
CA ALA A 64 -8.13 3.11 -6.50
C ALA A 64 -8.73 4.36 -7.15
N VAL A 65 -9.75 4.93 -6.50
CA VAL A 65 -10.24 6.28 -6.79
C VAL A 65 -9.91 7.16 -5.59
N VAL A 66 -9.06 8.15 -5.81
CA VAL A 66 -8.74 9.20 -4.85
C VAL A 66 -9.58 10.43 -5.18
N VAL A 67 -10.39 10.86 -4.21
CA VAL A 67 -11.20 12.07 -4.33
C VAL A 67 -10.60 13.16 -3.45
N SER A 68 -10.29 14.32 -4.02
CA SER A 68 -9.83 15.48 -3.24
C SER A 68 -9.86 16.77 -4.08
N SER A 69 -9.83 17.93 -3.42
CA SER A 69 -9.72 19.24 -4.10
C SER A 69 -8.38 19.50 -4.79
N ARG A 70 -7.35 18.65 -4.56
CA ARG A 70 -6.02 18.74 -5.19
C ARG A 70 -5.91 17.96 -6.49
N ALA A 71 -6.97 17.29 -6.92
CA ALA A 71 -6.96 16.57 -8.18
C ALA A 71 -6.77 17.52 -9.38
N PRO A 72 -6.13 17.06 -10.47
CA PRO A 72 -6.06 17.84 -11.71
C PRO A 72 -7.47 18.20 -12.21
N ARG A 73 -7.66 19.43 -12.72
CA ARG A 73 -9.00 19.98 -13.05
C ARG A 73 -9.69 19.20 -14.17
N GLU A 74 -8.89 18.64 -15.06
CA GLU A 74 -9.27 17.86 -16.23
C GLU A 74 -9.44 16.37 -15.90
N ALA A 75 -9.00 15.91 -14.73
CA ALA A 75 -9.09 14.50 -14.37
C ALA A 75 -10.55 14.06 -14.23
N ARG A 76 -10.87 12.89 -14.77
CA ARG A 76 -12.20 12.28 -14.73
C ARG A 76 -12.09 10.82 -14.34
N LEU A 77 -13.19 10.27 -13.83
CA LEU A 77 -13.29 8.83 -13.62
C LEU A 77 -13.22 8.09 -14.96
N PRO A 78 -12.66 6.87 -14.99
CA PRO A 78 -12.71 6.03 -16.18
C PRO A 78 -14.17 5.79 -16.62
N SER A 79 -14.42 5.97 -17.92
CA SER A 79 -15.74 5.73 -18.52
C SER A 79 -16.04 4.24 -18.67
N GLU A 80 -15.00 3.42 -18.88
CA GLU A 80 -15.12 1.97 -19.04
C GLU A 80 -15.61 1.32 -17.75
N GLU A 81 -16.60 0.42 -17.88
CA GLU A 81 -17.07 -0.40 -16.78
C GLU A 81 -16.01 -1.42 -16.37
N GLY A 82 -15.78 -1.56 -15.06
CA GLY A 82 -14.73 -2.43 -14.55
C GLY A 82 -13.30 -1.97 -14.85
N SER A 83 -13.07 -0.72 -15.24
CA SER A 83 -11.72 -0.19 -15.38
C SER A 83 -10.92 -0.40 -14.09
N TRP A 84 -9.79 -1.10 -14.19
CA TRP A 84 -8.84 -1.32 -13.10
C TRP A 84 -7.77 -0.20 -13.05
N ALA A 85 -8.17 1.01 -13.40
CA ALA A 85 -7.29 2.18 -13.41
C ALA A 85 -7.29 2.88 -12.05
N TYR A 86 -6.13 3.42 -11.72
CA TYR A 86 -6.01 4.43 -10.68
C TYR A 86 -6.55 5.77 -11.19
N ALA A 87 -7.36 6.47 -10.39
CA ALA A 87 -7.86 7.80 -10.72
C ALA A 87 -7.74 8.75 -9.52
N HIS A 88 -7.36 10.00 -9.79
CA HIS A 88 -7.38 11.10 -8.81
C HIS A 88 -8.23 12.23 -9.35
N VAL A 89 -9.39 12.48 -8.74
CA VAL A 89 -10.43 13.36 -9.29
C VAL A 89 -11.01 14.29 -8.22
N ALA A 90 -11.56 15.43 -8.66
CA ALA A 90 -12.29 16.32 -7.76
C ALA A 90 -13.66 15.73 -7.41
N ALA A 91 -14.24 16.14 -6.27
CA ALA A 91 -15.48 15.57 -5.76
C ALA A 91 -16.66 15.74 -6.74
N GLU A 92 -16.73 16.88 -7.45
CA GLU A 92 -17.74 17.13 -8.48
C GLU A 92 -17.63 16.20 -9.69
N PHE A 93 -16.47 15.58 -9.92
CA PHE A 93 -16.22 14.62 -11.00
C PHE A 93 -16.22 13.16 -10.53
N ALA A 94 -16.61 12.92 -9.27
CA ALA A 94 -16.81 11.59 -8.71
C ALA A 94 -18.24 11.41 -8.19
N PRO A 95 -19.27 11.57 -9.04
CA PRO A 95 -20.64 11.34 -8.61
C PRO A 95 -20.77 9.91 -8.08
N ARG A 96 -21.52 9.74 -6.99
CA ARG A 96 -21.60 8.46 -6.27
C ARG A 96 -21.98 7.29 -7.19
N ALA A 97 -22.86 7.51 -8.16
CA ALA A 97 -23.27 6.50 -9.12
C ALA A 97 -22.10 5.94 -9.94
N ASP A 98 -21.16 6.78 -10.36
CA ASP A 98 -20.00 6.36 -11.15
C ASP A 98 -18.98 5.61 -10.29
N VAL A 99 -18.78 6.03 -9.04
CA VAL A 99 -17.95 5.31 -8.08
C VAL A 99 -18.52 3.91 -7.82
N VAL A 100 -19.85 3.80 -7.63
CA VAL A 100 -20.54 2.52 -7.46
C VAL A 100 -20.42 1.64 -8.71
N ARG A 101 -20.55 2.22 -9.90
CA ARG A 101 -20.38 1.50 -11.17
C ARG A 101 -18.97 0.89 -11.30
N LEU A 102 -17.92 1.68 -11.04
CA LEU A 102 -16.55 1.18 -11.05
C LEU A 102 -16.34 0.07 -10.00
N ALA A 103 -16.85 0.30 -8.80
CA ALA A 103 -16.75 -0.64 -7.69
C ALA A 103 -17.45 -1.98 -7.97
N ARG A 104 -18.61 -1.98 -8.65
CA ARG A 104 -19.28 -3.20 -9.15
C ARG A 104 -18.37 -3.98 -10.09
N GLY A 105 -17.80 -3.28 -11.06
CA GLY A 105 -16.85 -3.89 -11.97
C GLY A 105 -15.61 -4.46 -11.25
N TRP A 106 -15.13 -3.84 -10.17
CA TRP A 106 -14.01 -4.38 -9.40
C TRP A 106 -14.37 -5.66 -8.62
N VAL A 107 -15.54 -5.73 -7.98
CA VAL A 107 -15.95 -6.93 -7.22
C VAL A 107 -16.31 -8.10 -8.14
N ASP A 108 -16.70 -7.84 -9.38
CA ASP A 108 -16.95 -8.89 -10.38
C ASP A 108 -15.66 -9.51 -10.94
N GLN A 109 -14.53 -8.79 -10.84
CA GLN A 109 -13.24 -9.25 -11.33
C GLN A 109 -12.47 -10.09 -10.32
N LEU A 110 -11.78 -11.11 -10.83
CA LEU A 110 -10.83 -11.91 -10.07
C LEU A 110 -9.41 -11.39 -10.33
N TYR A 111 -8.85 -10.68 -9.35
CA TYR A 111 -7.47 -10.21 -9.40
C TYR A 111 -6.47 -11.35 -9.14
N GLY A 112 -5.21 -11.17 -9.53
CA GLY A 112 -4.12 -12.12 -9.25
C GLY A 112 -4.02 -13.32 -10.19
N GLN A 113 -4.86 -13.41 -11.23
CA GLN A 113 -4.78 -14.45 -12.28
C GLN A 113 -3.88 -14.08 -13.46
N GLY A 114 -3.29 -12.88 -13.44
CA GLY A 114 -2.35 -12.38 -14.44
C GLY A 114 -0.94 -12.98 -14.30
N PRO A 115 0.09 -12.37 -14.94
CA PRO A 115 1.45 -12.93 -14.99
C PRO A 115 2.04 -13.26 -13.60
N ASN A 116 1.74 -12.45 -12.57
CA ASN A 116 2.28 -12.62 -11.22
C ASN A 116 1.69 -13.81 -10.45
N ARG A 117 0.52 -14.32 -10.86
CA ARG A 117 -0.17 -15.48 -10.22
C ARG A 117 -0.20 -15.46 -8.69
N GLU A 118 -0.42 -14.29 -8.09
CA GLU A 118 -0.50 -14.10 -6.65
C GLU A 118 -1.79 -14.74 -6.10
N TRP A 119 -1.68 -16.02 -5.73
CA TRP A 119 -2.80 -16.89 -5.34
C TRP A 119 -3.65 -16.35 -4.19
N VAL A 120 -3.07 -15.50 -3.32
CA VAL A 120 -3.76 -14.93 -2.15
C VAL A 120 -5.01 -14.17 -2.54
N TYR A 121 -4.98 -13.39 -3.63
CA TYR A 121 -6.13 -12.58 -4.05
C TYR A 121 -7.33 -13.42 -4.47
N GLY A 122 -7.10 -14.67 -4.93
CA GLY A 122 -8.17 -15.61 -5.24
C GLY A 122 -8.95 -16.10 -4.02
N ARG A 123 -8.46 -15.86 -2.80
CA ARG A 123 -9.10 -16.23 -1.54
C ARG A 123 -9.71 -15.06 -0.78
N ILE A 124 -9.44 -13.83 -1.20
CA ILE A 124 -9.90 -12.64 -0.50
C ILE A 124 -11.37 -12.36 -0.85
N PRO A 125 -12.25 -12.13 0.14
CA PRO A 125 -13.59 -11.63 -0.11
C PRO A 125 -13.55 -10.31 -0.91
N ARG A 126 -14.24 -10.30 -2.04
CA ARG A 126 -14.25 -9.18 -2.98
C ARG A 126 -15.20 -8.10 -2.47
N ARG A 127 -14.63 -7.11 -1.77
CA ARG A 127 -15.36 -6.04 -1.10
C ARG A 127 -14.79 -4.69 -1.52
N ILE A 128 -15.47 -3.63 -1.10
CA ILE A 128 -15.02 -2.27 -1.27
C ILE A 128 -14.71 -1.68 0.10
N ILE A 129 -13.59 -0.97 0.19
CA ILE A 129 -13.25 -0.18 1.36
C ILE A 129 -13.11 1.29 0.95
N VAL A 130 -13.63 2.17 1.81
CA VAL A 130 -13.50 3.62 1.70
C VAL A 130 -12.75 4.13 2.93
N GLU A 131 -11.63 4.82 2.71
CA GLU A 131 -10.76 5.32 3.78
C GLU A 131 -10.58 6.83 3.70
N GLU A 132 -10.10 7.42 4.80
CA GLU A 132 -9.61 8.79 4.80
C GLU A 132 -8.52 9.01 3.75
N MET A 133 -8.55 10.18 3.13
CA MET A 133 -7.46 10.63 2.27
C MET A 133 -6.37 11.22 3.16
N LEU A 134 -5.17 10.62 3.14
CA LEU A 134 -4.02 11.14 3.87
C LEU A 134 -3.42 12.33 3.12
N ALA A 135 -3.34 13.46 3.81
CA ALA A 135 -2.67 14.67 3.36
C ALA A 135 -2.11 15.40 4.57
N ALA A 136 -0.94 16.02 4.41
CA ALA A 136 -0.38 16.90 5.43
C ALA A 136 -1.21 18.19 5.56
N ALA A 137 -0.91 18.99 6.58
CA ALA A 137 -1.61 20.24 6.88
C ALA A 137 -1.56 21.24 5.71
N ASP A 138 -0.50 21.22 4.91
CA ASP A 138 -0.35 22.04 3.69
C ASP A 138 -1.05 21.43 2.46
N GLY A 139 -1.71 20.29 2.62
CA GLY A 139 -2.41 19.54 1.57
C GLY A 139 -1.51 18.72 0.67
N SER A 140 -0.22 18.59 0.98
CA SER A 140 0.70 17.69 0.29
C SER A 140 0.36 16.22 0.59
N ILE A 141 0.74 15.34 -0.33
CA ILE A 141 0.58 13.89 -0.14
C ILE A 141 1.79 13.39 0.61
N PRO A 142 1.61 12.64 1.71
CA PRO A 142 2.72 12.13 2.48
C PRO A 142 3.57 11.16 1.66
N ASP A 143 4.85 11.15 1.98
CA ASP A 143 5.78 10.16 1.47
C ASP A 143 5.44 8.77 2.02
N ASP A 144 5.76 7.77 1.21
CA ASP A 144 5.43 6.37 1.47
C ASP A 144 6.69 5.61 1.88
N TYR A 145 6.77 5.25 3.16
CA TYR A 145 7.92 4.57 3.77
C TYR A 145 7.67 3.06 3.80
N LYS A 146 8.54 2.31 3.14
CA LYS A 146 8.41 0.85 3.00
C LYS A 146 9.55 0.15 3.69
N PHE A 147 9.23 -0.58 4.75
CA PHE A 147 10.17 -1.28 5.59
C PHE A 147 10.25 -2.75 5.16
N PHE A 148 11.42 -3.19 4.71
CA PHE A 148 11.68 -4.58 4.36
C PHE A 148 12.06 -5.35 5.61
N VAL A 149 11.13 -6.16 6.12
CA VAL A 149 11.27 -6.90 7.37
C VAL A 149 11.54 -8.36 7.06
N PHE A 150 12.66 -8.88 7.57
CA PHE A 150 13.09 -10.27 7.41
C PHE A 150 13.18 -10.92 8.79
N GLY A 151 12.43 -12.00 9.03
CA GLY A 151 12.39 -12.69 10.31
C GLY A 151 12.11 -11.76 11.51
N GLY A 152 11.23 -10.77 11.32
CA GLY A 152 10.90 -9.76 12.34
C GLY A 152 11.95 -8.65 12.53
N LYS A 153 12.93 -8.50 11.63
CA LYS A 153 13.93 -7.43 11.67
C LYS A 153 13.94 -6.58 10.41
N CYS A 154 13.87 -5.26 10.57
CA CYS A 154 13.94 -4.33 9.46
C CYS A 154 15.37 -4.27 8.93
N ALA A 155 15.57 -4.60 7.65
CA ALA A 155 16.89 -4.57 7.01
C ALA A 155 17.07 -3.35 6.09
N PHE A 156 15.99 -2.88 5.47
CA PHE A 156 16.01 -1.77 4.51
C PHE A 156 14.75 -0.91 4.64
N VAL A 157 14.91 0.38 4.36
CA VAL A 157 13.81 1.35 4.25
C VAL A 157 13.81 1.90 2.85
N GLN A 158 12.68 1.91 2.18
CA GLN A 158 12.47 2.58 0.91
C GLN A 158 11.56 3.78 1.12
N VAL A 159 11.85 4.90 0.46
CA VAL A 159 11.04 6.11 0.49
C VAL A 159 10.58 6.41 -0.92
N ASP A 160 9.27 6.36 -1.14
CA ASP A 160 8.64 6.77 -2.39
C ASP A 160 7.98 8.15 -2.20
N SER A 161 8.48 9.17 -2.89
CA SER A 161 7.97 10.55 -2.81
C SER A 161 7.33 11.00 -4.13
N GLY A 162 6.55 12.08 -4.07
CA GLY A 162 6.04 12.75 -5.28
C GLY A 162 4.93 12.01 -6.03
N ARG A 163 4.01 11.33 -5.33
CA ARG A 163 2.90 10.50 -5.88
C ARG A 163 2.10 11.15 -7.03
N PHE A 164 1.98 12.48 -7.06
CA PHE A 164 1.29 13.25 -8.12
C PHE A 164 2.18 14.25 -8.84
N GLY A 165 3.50 14.10 -8.75
CA GLY A 165 4.49 14.96 -9.38
C GLY A 165 5.64 14.13 -9.96
N LEU A 166 6.86 14.65 -9.82
CA LEU A 166 8.06 13.89 -10.13
C LEU A 166 8.23 12.81 -9.05
N ARG A 167 8.03 11.55 -9.41
CA ARG A 167 8.25 10.42 -8.52
C ARG A 167 9.74 10.20 -8.30
N THR A 168 10.13 10.08 -7.04
CA THR A 168 11.48 9.68 -6.63
C THR A 168 11.42 8.44 -5.77
N GLN A 169 12.53 7.73 -5.68
CA GLN A 169 12.65 6.54 -4.87
C GLN A 169 14.06 6.42 -4.32
N ASP A 170 14.14 6.32 -3.00
CA ASP A 170 15.39 6.23 -2.27
C ASP A 170 15.38 5.01 -1.36
N PHE A 171 16.55 4.43 -1.12
CA PHE A 171 16.71 3.26 -0.26
C PHE A 171 17.76 3.55 0.81
N PHE A 172 17.49 3.10 2.02
CA PHE A 172 18.31 3.35 3.19
C PHE A 172 18.47 2.07 4.03
N ARG A 173 19.53 2.05 4.82
CA ARG A 173 19.61 1.18 6.00
C ARG A 173 18.77 1.74 7.15
N PRO A 174 18.48 0.94 8.20
CA PRO A 174 17.70 1.39 9.35
C PRO A 174 18.33 2.55 10.13
N ASP A 175 19.65 2.77 9.99
CA ASP A 175 20.40 3.89 10.55
C ASP A 175 20.42 5.14 9.64
N TRP A 176 19.56 5.16 8.62
CA TRP A 176 19.43 6.22 7.62
C TRP A 176 20.65 6.41 6.71
N GLN A 177 21.51 5.41 6.58
CA GLN A 177 22.54 5.42 5.54
C GLN A 177 21.92 5.14 4.17
N HIS A 178 21.99 6.11 3.24
CA HIS A 178 21.55 5.95 1.85
C HIS A 178 22.30 4.83 1.13
N LEU A 179 21.56 4.06 0.33
CA LEU A 179 22.08 2.98 -0.49
C LEU A 179 22.17 3.43 -1.94
N PRO A 180 23.33 3.27 -2.60
CA PRO A 180 23.54 3.69 -3.97
C PRO A 180 22.90 2.70 -4.97
N LEU A 181 21.58 2.55 -4.91
CA LEU A 181 20.80 1.64 -5.74
C LEU A 181 19.57 2.34 -6.34
N ARG A 182 19.11 1.86 -7.50
CA ARG A 182 17.89 2.32 -8.17
C ARG A 182 16.98 1.14 -8.46
N ALA A 183 15.66 1.35 -8.40
CA ALA A 183 14.66 0.37 -8.85
C ALA A 183 13.64 1.00 -9.84
N GLY A 184 14.12 1.93 -10.67
CA GLY A 184 13.37 2.58 -11.75
C GLY A 184 13.33 4.10 -11.63
N PRO A 185 12.63 4.66 -10.63
CA PRO A 185 12.61 6.11 -10.42
C PRO A 185 13.99 6.70 -10.06
N PRO A 186 14.22 8.00 -10.31
CA PRO A 186 15.41 8.69 -9.83
C PRO A 186 15.40 8.85 -8.31
N TRP A 187 16.56 9.14 -7.73
CA TRP A 187 16.68 9.61 -6.35
C TRP A 187 16.11 11.01 -6.21
N ALA A 188 15.66 11.35 -5.01
CA ALA A 188 15.37 12.73 -4.68
C ALA A 188 16.65 13.58 -4.65
N ASP A 189 16.51 14.83 -5.10
CA ASP A 189 17.55 15.85 -5.01
C ASP A 189 16.90 17.14 -4.47
N PRO A 190 17.20 17.54 -3.22
CA PRO A 190 18.15 16.92 -2.28
C PRO A 190 17.68 15.57 -1.72
N GLU A 191 18.61 14.80 -1.14
CA GLU A 191 18.31 13.53 -0.44
C GLU A 191 17.24 13.77 0.65
N PRO A 192 16.28 12.84 0.83
CA PRO A 192 15.23 12.97 1.85
C PRO A 192 15.80 13.05 3.27
N ALA A 193 15.28 14.00 4.05
CA ALA A 193 15.63 14.10 5.46
C ALA A 193 15.09 12.90 6.25
N MET A 194 15.84 12.48 7.28
CA MET A 194 15.37 11.43 8.18
C MET A 194 14.09 11.86 8.90
N PRO A 195 12.99 11.09 8.82
CA PRO A 195 11.77 11.43 9.52
C PRO A 195 12.00 11.31 11.03
N ALA A 196 11.47 12.26 11.79
CA ALA A 196 11.64 12.30 13.25
C ALA A 196 11.06 11.03 13.93
N CYS A 197 10.06 10.41 13.31
CA CYS A 197 9.39 9.22 13.82
C CYS A 197 10.00 7.89 13.30
N LEU A 198 11.15 7.90 12.62
CA LEU A 198 11.77 6.70 12.00
C LEU A 198 11.89 5.52 12.97
N ALA A 199 12.39 5.75 14.18
CA ALA A 199 12.61 4.69 15.16
C ALA A 199 11.29 4.01 15.59
N GLU A 200 10.21 4.79 15.69
CA GLU A 200 8.87 4.25 15.97
C GLU A 200 8.35 3.46 14.76
N MET A 201 8.47 4.00 13.54
CA MET A 201 8.08 3.30 12.32
C MET A 201 8.79 1.95 12.15
N ILE A 202 10.11 1.89 12.41
CA ILE A 202 10.88 0.64 12.38
C ILE A 202 10.33 -0.34 13.44
N THR A 203 10.07 0.13 14.66
CA THR A 203 9.52 -0.72 15.73
C THR A 203 8.16 -1.29 15.34
N LEU A 204 7.29 -0.47 14.75
CA LEU A 204 5.98 -0.91 14.27
C LEU A 204 6.11 -1.94 13.13
N ALA A 205 6.98 -1.67 12.16
CA ALA A 205 7.24 -2.58 11.05
C ALA A 205 7.77 -3.94 11.53
N GLU A 206 8.74 -3.96 12.44
CA GLU A 206 9.26 -5.20 13.02
C GLU A 206 8.18 -6.01 13.73
N ARG A 207 7.31 -5.35 14.51
CA ARG A 207 6.19 -6.01 15.20
C ARG A 207 5.18 -6.58 14.22
N LEU A 208 4.80 -5.81 13.20
CA LEU A 208 3.86 -6.25 12.15
C LEU A 208 4.42 -7.41 11.32
N GLY A 209 5.72 -7.46 11.09
CA GLY A 209 6.38 -8.52 10.33
C GLY A 209 6.88 -9.72 11.13
N ALA A 210 6.70 -9.75 12.45
CA ALA A 210 7.27 -10.79 13.31
C ALA A 210 6.77 -12.22 13.04
N ALA A 211 5.57 -12.36 12.46
CA ALA A 211 4.94 -13.66 12.20
C ALA A 211 5.28 -14.29 10.82
N THR A 212 6.11 -13.61 10.01
CA THR A 212 6.54 -14.08 8.69
C THR A 212 8.07 -14.10 8.57
N ASP A 213 8.57 -14.87 7.61
CA ASP A 213 9.99 -14.87 7.25
C ASP A 213 10.39 -13.63 6.45
N PHE A 214 9.41 -13.04 5.74
CA PHE A 214 9.53 -11.76 5.06
C PHE A 214 8.17 -11.06 4.95
N VAL A 215 8.16 -9.74 5.07
CA VAL A 215 7.07 -8.87 4.62
C VAL A 215 7.61 -7.45 4.39
N ARG A 216 7.09 -6.75 3.40
CA ARG A 216 7.28 -5.30 3.29
C ARG A 216 6.12 -4.59 4.00
N VAL A 217 6.44 -3.73 4.96
CA VAL A 217 5.46 -2.96 5.71
C VAL A 217 5.47 -1.53 5.20
N ASP A 218 4.35 -1.05 4.71
CA ASP A 218 4.23 0.32 4.18
C ASP A 218 3.55 1.20 5.25
N LEU A 219 4.19 2.30 5.60
CA LEU A 219 3.72 3.31 6.55
C LEU A 219 3.82 4.70 5.93
N TYR A 220 2.96 5.60 6.37
CA TYR A 220 3.01 7.02 6.05
C TYR A 220 3.38 7.81 7.31
N ASP A 221 4.15 8.89 7.13
CA ASP A 221 4.30 9.96 8.12
C ASP A 221 3.47 11.17 7.66
N VAL A 222 2.42 11.50 8.41
CA VAL A 222 1.55 12.65 8.15
C VAL A 222 1.68 13.64 9.30
N ASP A 223 2.62 14.58 9.18
CA ASP A 223 2.91 15.57 10.22
C ASP A 223 3.17 14.94 11.61
N GLY A 224 3.91 13.84 11.66
CA GLY A 224 4.20 13.07 12.87
C GLY A 224 3.14 12.02 13.23
N ARG A 225 2.02 11.96 12.52
CA ARG A 225 1.04 10.87 12.63
C ARG A 225 1.47 9.71 11.74
N ILE A 226 1.94 8.62 12.36
CA ILE A 226 2.22 7.37 11.64
C ILE A 226 0.90 6.69 11.25
N VAL A 227 0.76 6.35 9.97
CA VAL A 227 -0.43 5.66 9.45
C VAL A 227 -0.04 4.43 8.64
N PHE A 228 -0.68 3.31 8.91
CA PHE A 228 -0.53 2.05 8.20
C PHE A 228 -1.02 2.16 6.74
N GLY A 229 -0.20 1.70 5.81
CA GLY A 229 -0.52 1.60 4.39
C GLY A 229 -0.92 0.19 3.97
N GLU A 230 0.04 -0.73 3.97
CA GLU A 230 -0.17 -2.13 3.56
C GLU A 230 0.88 -3.11 4.13
N LEU A 231 0.55 -4.40 4.13
CA LEU A 231 1.48 -5.51 4.33
C LEU A 231 1.63 -6.28 3.03
N THR A 232 2.82 -6.19 2.42
CA THR A 232 3.04 -6.73 1.08
C THR A 232 3.99 -7.93 1.12
N SER A 233 3.42 -9.11 0.88
CA SER A 233 4.15 -10.38 0.78
C SER A 233 4.70 -10.64 -0.62
N PHE A 234 4.38 -9.83 -1.63
CA PHE A 234 4.86 -10.00 -3.01
C PHE A 234 5.24 -8.64 -3.63
N PRO A 235 6.25 -7.91 -3.09
CA PRO A 235 6.65 -6.61 -3.64
C PRO A 235 6.98 -6.73 -5.13
N ALA A 236 6.22 -6.00 -5.96
CA ALA A 236 6.33 -6.02 -7.42
C ALA A 236 6.27 -7.42 -8.06
N GLY A 237 5.64 -8.39 -7.41
CA GLY A 237 5.64 -9.80 -7.88
C GLY A 237 7.01 -10.48 -7.86
N GLY A 238 8.07 -9.80 -7.38
CA GLY A 238 9.46 -10.24 -7.48
C GLY A 238 10.19 -9.81 -8.77
N ASP A 239 9.55 -9.02 -9.64
CA ASP A 239 10.06 -8.71 -10.98
C ASP A 239 10.64 -7.28 -11.12
N SER A 240 10.92 -6.59 -10.01
CA SER A 240 11.53 -5.26 -10.04
C SER A 240 13.04 -5.36 -9.86
N PRO A 241 13.86 -5.22 -10.93
CA PRO A 241 15.30 -5.34 -10.81
C PRO A 241 15.91 -4.12 -10.12
N PHE A 242 16.97 -4.35 -9.36
CA PHE A 242 17.84 -3.29 -8.85
C PHE A 242 19.00 -3.00 -9.80
N ASP A 243 19.42 -1.74 -9.85
CA ASP A 243 20.64 -1.27 -10.47
C ASP A 243 21.55 -0.62 -9.40
N PRO A 244 22.78 -1.13 -9.17
CA PRO A 244 23.38 -2.31 -9.81
C PRO A 244 22.72 -3.63 -9.38
N GLU A 245 22.79 -4.64 -10.25
CA GLU A 245 22.18 -5.97 -10.04
C GLU A 245 22.64 -6.67 -8.76
N SER A 246 23.82 -6.33 -8.24
CA SER A 246 24.36 -6.87 -6.98
C SER A 246 23.43 -6.64 -5.78
N PHE A 247 22.57 -5.63 -5.82
CA PHE A 247 21.59 -5.38 -4.76
C PHE A 247 20.50 -6.46 -4.65
N ASN A 248 20.29 -7.28 -5.68
CA ASN A 248 19.42 -8.46 -5.56
C ASN A 248 19.95 -9.43 -4.50
N GLU A 249 21.27 -9.70 -4.48
CA GLU A 249 21.88 -10.54 -3.46
C GLU A 249 21.87 -9.84 -2.09
N VAL A 250 22.14 -8.53 -2.05
CA VAL A 250 22.13 -7.75 -0.80
C VAL A 250 20.76 -7.80 -0.12
N PHE A 251 19.66 -7.66 -0.88
CA PHE A 251 18.30 -7.75 -0.34
C PHE A 251 17.90 -9.19 0.00
N GLY A 252 18.46 -10.20 -0.68
CA GLY A 252 18.22 -11.61 -0.38
C GLY A 252 18.96 -12.13 0.86
N ARG A 253 20.14 -11.57 1.18
CA ARG A 253 21.03 -12.08 2.24
C ARG A 253 20.40 -12.16 3.64
N PRO A 254 19.59 -11.19 4.10
CA PRO A 254 18.92 -11.27 5.40
C PRO A 254 17.85 -12.37 5.47
N TRP A 255 17.40 -12.90 4.33
CA TRP A 255 16.25 -13.79 4.28
C TRP A 255 16.61 -15.24 4.58
N ALA A 256 16.33 -15.66 5.82
CA ALA A 256 16.43 -17.05 6.24
C ALA A 256 15.14 -17.82 5.90
N VAL A 257 15.04 -18.39 4.70
CA VAL A 257 13.86 -19.17 4.28
C VAL A 257 13.69 -20.43 5.16
N PRO A 258 12.53 -20.61 5.83
CA PRO A 258 12.24 -21.77 6.65
C PRO A 258 12.42 -23.11 5.92
N ARG A 259 12.98 -24.12 6.60
CA ARG A 259 13.25 -25.44 6.00
C ARG A 259 12.00 -26.13 5.45
N ARG A 260 10.82 -25.87 6.04
CA ARG A 260 9.52 -26.41 5.56
C ARG A 260 9.12 -25.93 4.16
N TYR A 261 9.77 -24.87 3.66
CA TYR A 261 9.53 -24.34 2.31
C TYR A 261 10.65 -24.73 1.34
N ARG A 262 11.66 -25.50 1.74
CA ARG A 262 12.74 -25.95 0.84
C ARG A 262 12.36 -27.23 0.13
#